data_AF-A0A2N0PRW0-F1
#
_entry.id   AF-A0A2N0PRW0-F1
#
_cell.length_a   1.000
_cell.length_b   1.000
_cell.length_c   1.000
_cell.angle_alpha   90.00
_cell.angle_beta   90.00
_cell.angle_gamma   90.00
#
_symmetry.space_group_name_H-M   'P 1'
#
loop_
_entity.id
_entity.type
_entity.pdbx_description
1 polymer ?
#
loop_
_entity_poly.entity_id
_entity_poly.type
_entity_poly.pdbx_seq_one_letter_code
_entity_poly.pdbx_strand_id
1 'polypeptide(L)'
;MEKYPLDEYFETTTPEKYRFLGYYQYRKSQDDFTSNFRLEAQRLHKCLEYLVENGSDLKKQKAQNLLDVFEASIIFHFDHWQAVWRTLLSPEKGNILPRLR
;
A
#
# COMPACT_ATOMS: atom_id res chain seq x y z
N MET A 1 23.20 3.93 6.22
CA MET A 1 22.40 5.13 5.88
C MET A 1 20.96 4.66 5.80
N GLU A 2 20.13 5.05 6.76
CA GLU A 2 18.71 4.72 6.74
C GLU A 2 18.10 5.51 5.58
N LYS A 3 17.91 4.81 4.46
CA LYS A 3 17.26 5.32 3.25
C LYS A 3 15.88 5.81 3.72
N TYR A 4 15.54 7.07 3.45
CA TYR A 4 14.30 7.72 3.86
C TYR A 4 13.09 6.77 3.80
N PRO A 5 12.08 6.91 4.69
CA PRO A 5 10.92 6.03 4.76
C PRO A 5 10.03 6.07 3.51
N LEU A 6 10.40 6.86 2.49
CA LEU A 6 9.63 7.11 1.30
C LEU A 6 10.02 6.15 0.18
N ASP A 7 9.10 5.28 -0.21
CA ASP A 7 9.30 4.39 -1.35
C ASP A 7 9.20 5.15 -2.69
N GLU A 8 9.98 4.71 -3.68
CA GLU A 8 10.09 5.29 -5.03
C GLU A 8 8.74 5.40 -5.77
N TYR A 9 7.73 4.62 -5.36
CA TYR A 9 6.34 4.77 -5.82
C TYR A 9 5.86 6.23 -5.77
N PHE A 10 6.15 6.94 -4.68
CA PHE A 10 5.71 8.32 -4.47
C PHE A 10 6.61 9.39 -5.13
N GLU A 11 7.71 8.95 -5.73
CA GLU A 11 8.58 9.78 -6.57
C GLU A 11 8.17 9.66 -8.04
N THR A 12 7.84 8.45 -8.48
CA THR A 12 7.53 8.11 -9.88
C THR A 12 6.03 8.18 -10.21
N THR A 13 5.16 8.17 -9.21
CA THR A 13 3.70 8.34 -9.38
C THR A 13 3.29 9.78 -9.13
N THR A 14 2.43 10.34 -10.00
CA THR A 14 1.87 11.68 -9.74
C THR A 14 0.90 11.64 -8.55
N PRO A 15 0.84 12.68 -7.69
CA PRO A 15 0.06 12.64 -6.45
C PRO A 15 -1.42 12.28 -6.64
N GLU A 16 -2.03 12.70 -7.75
CA GLU A 16 -3.42 12.40 -8.08
C GLU A 16 -3.70 10.90 -8.30
N LYS A 17 -2.64 10.14 -8.61
CA LYS A 17 -2.68 8.70 -8.90
C LYS A 17 -2.33 7.83 -7.70
N TYR A 18 -2.02 8.40 -6.54
CA TYR A 18 -1.74 7.62 -5.33
C TYR A 18 -2.95 6.75 -4.95
N ARG A 19 -2.77 5.43 -4.89
CA ARG A 19 -3.83 4.47 -4.54
C ARG A 19 -3.20 3.28 -3.81
N PHE A 20 -3.94 2.69 -2.86
CA PHE A 20 -3.51 1.47 -2.14
C PHE A 20 -3.08 0.36 -3.07
N LEU A 21 -3.95 0.01 -4.01
CA LEU A 21 -3.69 -1.10 -4.93
C LEU A 21 -2.44 -0.82 -5.79
N GLY A 22 -2.28 0.42 -6.25
CA GLY A 22 -1.09 0.82 -7.03
C GLY A 22 0.19 0.73 -6.22
N TYR A 23 0.18 1.22 -4.97
CA TYR A 23 1.33 1.12 -4.07
C TYR A 23 1.71 -0.34 -3.80
N TYR A 24 0.74 -1.21 -3.54
CA TYR A 24 1.03 -2.60 -3.24
C TYR A 24 1.43 -3.44 -4.46
N GLN A 25 0.93 -3.09 -5.65
CA GLN A 25 1.45 -3.63 -6.91
C GLN A 25 2.91 -3.24 -7.11
N TYR A 26 3.28 -1.99 -6.83
CA TYR A 26 4.67 -1.56 -6.83
C TYR A 26 5.51 -2.33 -5.80
N ARG A 27 5.02 -2.46 -4.55
CA ARG A 27 5.76 -3.18 -3.49
C ARG A 27 6.00 -4.65 -3.85
N LYS A 28 5.03 -5.29 -4.48
CA LYS A 28 5.14 -6.69 -4.95
C LYS A 28 6.28 -6.88 -5.96
N SER A 29 6.66 -5.85 -6.72
CA SER A 29 7.78 -5.93 -7.66
C SER A 29 9.14 -5.66 -7.03
N GLN A 30 9.20 -5.34 -5.73
CA GLN A 30 10.46 -5.07 -5.02
C GLN A 30 11.03 -6.35 -4.42
N ASP A 31 12.35 -6.47 -4.42
CA ASP A 31 13.05 -7.67 -3.90
C ASP A 31 12.88 -7.85 -2.39
N ASP A 32 12.62 -6.76 -1.66
CA ASP A 32 12.42 -6.76 -0.20
C ASP A 32 10.95 -6.91 0.21
N PHE A 33 10.09 -7.35 -0.70
CA PHE A 33 8.67 -7.55 -0.42
C PHE A 33 8.43 -8.65 0.61
N THR A 34 7.79 -8.31 1.73
CA THR A 34 7.65 -9.23 2.87
C THR A 34 6.54 -10.27 2.72
N SER A 35 5.65 -10.10 1.73
CA SER A 35 4.38 -10.85 1.60
C SER A 35 3.50 -10.82 2.86
N ASN A 36 3.81 -9.96 3.83
CA ASN A 36 3.07 -9.78 5.08
C ASN A 36 2.30 -8.47 5.01
N PHE A 37 0.98 -8.58 4.89
CA PHE A 37 0.10 -7.41 4.76
C PHE A 37 0.34 -6.37 5.86
N ARG A 38 0.49 -6.80 7.11
CA ARG A 38 0.69 -5.88 8.24
C ARG A 38 1.98 -5.07 8.09
N LEU A 39 3.08 -5.71 7.68
CA LEU A 39 4.37 -5.04 7.50
C LEU A 39 4.33 -4.06 6.30
N GLU A 40 3.75 -4.48 5.18
CA GLU A 40 3.62 -3.61 4.01
C GLU A 40 2.65 -2.44 4.26
N ALA A 41 1.59 -2.67 5.03
CA ALA A 41 0.65 -1.64 5.46
C ALA A 41 1.31 -0.62 6.42
N GLN A 42 2.13 -1.08 7.37
CA GLN A 42 2.92 -0.21 8.23
C GLN A 42 3.93 0.63 7.43
N ARG A 43 4.53 0.06 6.39
CA ARG A 43 5.44 0.79 5.49
C ARG A 43 4.71 1.88 4.72
N LEU A 44 3.53 1.57 4.19
CA LEU A 44 2.67 2.55 3.52
C LEU A 44 2.32 3.70 4.47
N HIS A 45 1.88 3.38 5.68
CA HIS A 45 1.51 4.37 6.70
C HIS A 45 2.65 5.36 6.95
N LYS A 46 3.87 4.85 7.19
CA LYS A 46 5.08 5.69 7.37
C LYS A 46 5.42 6.55 6.15
N CYS A 47 5.26 6.01 4.93
CA CYS A 47 5.45 6.81 3.70
C CYS A 47 4.48 7.98 3.66
N LEU A 48 3.21 7.76 4.02
CA LEU A 48 2.16 8.78 3.97
C LEU A 48 2.36 9.85 5.04
N GLU A 49 2.67 9.45 6.28
CA GLU A 49 3.04 10.41 7.35
C GLU A 49 4.20 11.30 6.90
N TYR A 50 5.26 10.70 6.37
CA TYR A 50 6.42 11.45 5.86
C TYR A 50 6.03 12.45 4.77
N LEU A 51 5.16 12.07 3.82
CA LEU A 51 4.67 12.96 2.76
C LEU A 51 3.77 14.08 3.27
N VAL A 52 2.94 13.81 4.28
CA VAL A 52 2.09 14.82 4.93
C VAL A 52 2.95 15.89 5.61
N GLU A 53 4.06 15.50 6.22
CA GLU A 53 4.98 16.42 6.89
C GLU A 53 5.88 17.18 5.90
N ASN A 54 6.46 16.48 4.93
CA ASN A 54 7.60 16.97 4.14
C ASN A 54 7.30 17.22 2.65
N GLY A 55 6.13 16.81 2.16
CA GLY A 55 5.78 16.93 0.74
C GLY A 55 5.50 18.36 0.27
N SER A 56 5.46 18.57 -1.05
CA SER A 56 4.82 19.77 -1.64
C SER A 56 3.33 19.81 -1.29
N ASP A 57 2.67 20.97 -1.32
CA ASP A 57 1.25 21.14 -0.96
C ASP A 57 0.32 20.08 -1.60
N LEU A 58 0.49 19.82 -2.89
CA LEU A 58 -0.28 18.80 -3.60
C LEU A 58 0.00 17.37 -3.09
N LYS A 59 1.28 17.04 -2.84
CA LYS A 59 1.69 15.75 -2.24
C LYS A 59 1.10 15.60 -0.84
N LYS A 60 1.17 16.64 -0.01
CA LYS A 60 0.58 16.67 1.33
C LYS A 60 -0.91 16.40 1.28
N GLN A 61 -1.63 17.15 0.46
CA GLN A 61 -3.08 16.99 0.30
C GLN A 61 -3.46 15.58 -0.15
N LYS A 62 -2.77 15.04 -1.17
CA LYS A 62 -3.10 13.70 -1.70
C LYS A 62 -2.66 12.58 -0.76
N ALA A 63 -1.53 12.73 -0.08
CA ALA A 63 -1.08 11.78 0.94
C ALA A 63 -2.03 11.76 2.15
N GLN A 64 -2.47 12.93 2.64
CA GLN A 64 -3.45 13.02 3.73
C GLN A 64 -4.76 12.33 3.35
N ASN A 65 -5.30 12.62 2.17
CA ASN A 65 -6.53 11.95 1.70
C ASN A 65 -6.36 10.42 1.65
N LEU A 66 -5.21 9.92 1.22
CA LEU A 66 -4.97 8.48 1.20
C LEU A 66 -4.80 7.92 2.63
N LEU A 67 -4.14 8.66 3.52
CA LEU A 67 -3.95 8.29 4.93
C LEU A 67 -5.29 8.19 5.67
N ASP A 68 -6.17 9.17 5.49
CA ASP A 68 -7.51 9.16 6.11
C ASP A 68 -8.32 7.92 5.68
N VAL A 69 -8.28 7.60 4.38
CA VAL A 69 -8.95 6.39 3.86
C VAL A 69 -8.29 5.11 4.39
N PHE A 70 -6.97 5.11 4.55
CA PHE A 70 -6.21 3.96 5.06
C PHE A 70 -6.58 3.64 6.51
N GLU A 71 -6.58 4.65 7.36
CA GLU A 71 -6.87 4.51 8.78
C GLU A 71 -8.32 4.09 9.00
N ALA A 72 -9.26 4.70 8.29
CA ALA A 72 -10.65 4.23 8.28
C ALA A 72 -10.74 2.76 7.82
N SER A 73 -10.01 2.38 6.76
CA SER A 73 -10.01 1.02 6.22
C SER A 73 -9.44 -0.03 7.18
N ILE A 74 -8.35 0.29 7.88
CA ILE A 74 -7.75 -0.63 8.85
C ILE A 74 -8.59 -0.75 10.12
N ILE A 75 -9.12 0.36 10.64
CA ILE A 75 -9.92 0.37 11.88
C ILE A 75 -11.18 -0.48 11.71
N PHE A 76 -11.83 -0.44 10.56
CA PHE A 76 -13.11 -1.11 10.35
C PHE A 76 -13.00 -2.47 9.64
N HIS A 77 -11.95 -2.71 8.84
CA HIS A 77 -11.97 -3.78 7.83
C HIS A 77 -10.63 -4.51 7.63
N PHE A 78 -9.77 -4.59 8.65
CA PHE A 78 -8.47 -5.25 8.54
C PHE A 78 -8.54 -6.67 7.92
N ASP A 79 -9.45 -7.52 8.39
CA ASP A 79 -9.61 -8.89 7.87
C ASP A 79 -10.04 -8.91 6.39
N HIS A 80 -10.92 -7.99 5.99
CA HIS A 80 -11.36 -7.86 4.61
C HIS A 80 -10.21 -7.41 3.71
N TRP A 81 -9.42 -6.43 4.14
CA TRP A 81 -8.26 -5.96 3.40
C TRP A 81 -7.16 -7.01 3.28
N GLN A 82 -6.94 -7.80 4.33
CA GLN A 82 -6.05 -8.96 4.26
C GLN A 82 -6.56 -10.03 3.28
N ALA A 83 -7.87 -10.23 3.17
CA ALA A 83 -8.45 -11.15 2.18
C ALA A 83 -8.30 -10.62 0.74
N VAL A 84 -8.56 -9.33 0.51
CA VAL A 84 -8.36 -8.65 -0.79
C VAL A 84 -6.88 -8.72 -1.19
N TRP A 85 -5.97 -8.46 -0.25
CA TRP A 85 -4.54 -8.61 -0.45
C TRP A 85 -4.15 -10.00 -0.91
N ARG A 86 -4.60 -11.04 -0.18
CA ARG A 86 -4.29 -12.43 -0.52
C ARG A 86 -4.82 -12.80 -1.90
N THR A 87 -6.01 -12.32 -2.25
CA THR A 87 -6.66 -12.66 -3.53
C THR A 87 -6.02 -11.95 -4.72
N LEU A 88 -5.70 -10.66 -4.59
CA LEU A 88 -5.26 -9.82 -5.72
C LEU A 88 -3.74 -9.67 -5.81
N LEU A 89 -3.02 -9.76 -4.69
CA LEU A 89 -1.62 -9.36 -4.59
C LEU A 89 -0.69 -10.52 -4.21
N SER A 90 -1.17 -11.56 -3.51
CA SER A 90 -0.41 -12.80 -3.23
C SER A 90 -1.02 -14.05 -3.87
N PRO A 91 -0.95 -14.22 -5.20
CA PRO A 91 -1.19 -15.53 -5.79
C PRO A 91 0.01 -16.41 -5.43
N GLU A 92 -0.09 -17.14 -4.32
CA GLU A 92 0.83 -18.25 -4.10
C GLU A 92 0.76 -19.19 -5.31
N LYS A 93 1.93 -19.69 -5.71
CA LYS A 93 2.07 -20.63 -6.82
C LYS A 93 1.23 -21.89 -6.52
N GLY A 94 0.13 -22.07 -7.24
CA GLY A 94 -0.54 -23.36 -7.44
C GLY A 94 -1.83 -23.60 -6.65
N ASN A 95 -2.95 -23.72 -7.39
CA ASN A 95 -4.25 -24.34 -7.05
C ASN A 95 -4.95 -23.80 -5.78
N ILE A 96 -6.23 -23.45 -5.73
CA ILE A 96 -7.43 -24.13 -6.23
C ILE A 96 -8.50 -23.03 -6.37
N LEU A 97 -9.02 -22.77 -7.58
CA LEU A 97 -10.38 -22.26 -7.70
C LEU A 97 -11.31 -23.48 -7.65
N PRO A 98 -12.28 -23.56 -6.74
CA PRO A 98 -13.38 -24.49 -6.97
C PRO A 98 -14.10 -24.00 -8.23
N ARG A 99 -14.04 -24.80 -9.29
CA ARG A 99 -14.94 -24.65 -10.43
C ARG A 99 -16.36 -24.74 -9.88
N LEU A 100 -17.06 -23.61 -9.88
CA LEU A 100 -18.51 -23.61 -9.74
C LEU A 100 -19.06 -24.39 -10.94
N ARG A 101 -19.75 -25.49 -10.63
CA ARG A 101 -20.49 -26.31 -11.58
C ARG A 101 -21.95 -25.92 -11.49
#